data_AF-A0A453BC57-F1
#
_entry.id   AF-A0A453BC57-F1
#
_cell.length_a   1.000
_cell.length_b   1.000
_cell.length_c   1.000
_cell.angle_alpha   90.00
_cell.angle_beta   90.00
_cell.angle_gamma   90.00
#
_symmetry.space_group_name_H-M   'P 1'
#
loop_
_entity.id
_entity.type
_entity.pdbx_description
1 polymer ?
#
loop_
_entity_poly.entity_id
_entity_poly.type
_entity_poly.pdbx_seq_one_letter_code
_entity_poly.pdbx_strand_id
1 'polypeptide(L)'
;MSGYGASNIVDRLHPESVRVYLITSELVRAVHRGLAIKSLKQGDDPEAARRHTAHLDGLDWDVILVRDKEFRARSTPSGKIILHTGCFDLLKTDEEIASIIAHEIGHIVARHSVERNLYRRSWFPSCLRHYLLQRS
;
A
#
# COMPACT_ATOMS: atom_id res chain seq x y z
N MET A 1 -10.39 -34.14 3.20
CA MET A 1 -11.20 -33.56 2.11
C MET A 1 -10.69 -32.14 1.88
N SER A 2 -9.95 -31.93 0.79
CA SER A 2 -9.29 -30.67 0.44
C SER A 2 -10.31 -29.72 -0.19
N GLY A 3 -10.73 -28.69 0.55
CA GLY A 3 -11.63 -27.65 0.06
C GLY A 3 -10.88 -26.64 -0.80
N TYR A 4 -10.81 -26.89 -2.11
CA TYR A 4 -10.72 -25.83 -3.12
C TYR A 4 -12.01 -25.00 -2.99
N GLY A 5 -12.05 -23.70 -2.70
CA GLY A 5 -11.05 -22.65 -2.65
C GLY A 5 -11.82 -21.36 -2.91
N ALA A 6 -12.79 -21.03 -2.05
CA ALA A 6 -13.45 -19.74 -2.11
C ALA A 6 -12.36 -18.68 -1.98
N SER A 7 -12.24 -17.79 -2.97
CA SER A 7 -11.21 -16.75 -2.94
C SER A 7 -11.34 -15.98 -1.63
N ASN A 8 -10.29 -15.96 -0.81
CA ASN A 8 -10.24 -15.13 0.40
C ASN A 8 -10.22 -13.62 0.08
N ILE A 9 -10.44 -13.24 -1.19
CA ILE A 9 -10.54 -11.86 -1.64
C ILE A 9 -11.98 -11.39 -1.38
N VAL A 10 -12.12 -10.24 -0.74
CA VAL A 10 -13.41 -9.57 -0.55
C VAL A 10 -13.86 -9.00 -1.89
N ASP A 11 -15.15 -9.15 -2.21
CA ASP A 11 -15.74 -8.64 -3.46
C ASP A 11 -15.35 -7.17 -3.69
N ARG A 12 -15.04 -6.80 -4.94
CA ARG A 12 -14.64 -5.43 -5.30
C ARG A 12 -15.75 -4.40 -5.04
N LEU A 13 -17.01 -4.81 -5.11
CA LEU A 13 -18.17 -3.96 -4.85
C LEU A 13 -18.55 -3.91 -3.36
N HIS A 14 -17.86 -4.66 -2.50
CA HIS A 14 -18.06 -4.57 -1.06
C HIS A 14 -17.71 -3.16 -0.56
N PRO A 15 -18.49 -2.56 0.36
CA PRO A 15 -18.26 -1.19 0.84
C PRO A 15 -16.82 -0.93 1.31
N GLU A 16 -16.23 -1.83 2.09
CA GLU A 16 -14.82 -1.70 2.52
C GLU A 16 -13.82 -1.83 1.36
N SER A 17 -14.09 -2.67 0.36
CA SER A 17 -13.23 -2.77 -0.83
C SER A 17 -13.27 -1.47 -1.62
N VAL A 18 -14.46 -0.88 -1.80
CA VAL A 18 -14.64 0.41 -2.48
C VAL A 18 -13.95 1.53 -1.70
N ARG A 19 -14.16 1.59 -0.38
CA ARG A 19 -13.54 2.57 0.51
C ARG A 19 -12.01 2.54 0.40
N VAL A 20 -11.41 1.36 0.57
CA VAL A 20 -9.95 1.18 0.48
C VAL A 20 -9.46 1.52 -0.93
N TYR A 21 -10.18 1.10 -1.96
CA TYR A 21 -9.85 1.43 -3.35
C TYR A 21 -9.81 2.94 -3.59
N LEU A 22 -10.80 3.69 -3.11
CA LEU A 22 -10.84 5.15 -3.25
C LEU A 22 -9.64 5.81 -2.56
N ILE A 23 -9.33 5.41 -1.33
CA ILE A 23 -8.15 5.89 -0.58
C ILE A 23 -6.87 5.60 -1.37
N THR A 24 -6.68 4.36 -1.83
CA THR A 24 -5.52 3.97 -2.64
C THR A 24 -5.43 4.80 -3.92
N SER A 25 -6.55 5.01 -4.62
CA SER A 25 -6.58 5.75 -5.88
C SER A 25 -6.11 7.20 -5.70
N GLU A 26 -6.50 7.85 -4.60
CA GLU A 26 -6.07 9.21 -4.29
C GLU A 26 -4.59 9.29 -3.93
N LEU A 27 -4.07 8.31 -3.18
CA LEU A 27 -2.65 8.23 -2.84
C LEU A 27 -1.79 7.99 -4.10
N VAL A 28 -2.20 7.08 -4.98
CA VAL A 28 -1.50 6.80 -6.24
C VAL A 28 -1.49 8.04 -7.14
N ARG A 29 -2.62 8.74 -7.26
CA ARG A 29 -2.68 10.04 -7.96
C ARG A 29 -1.72 11.06 -7.34
N ALA A 30 -1.65 11.14 -6.02
CA ALA A 30 -0.72 12.04 -5.33
C ALA A 30 0.74 11.70 -5.63
N VAL A 31 1.10 10.41 -5.67
CA VAL A 31 2.44 9.96 -6.07
C VAL A 31 2.75 10.38 -7.50
N HIS A 32 1.86 10.11 -8.47
CA HIS A 32 2.09 10.52 -9.86
C HIS A 32 2.27 12.04 -10.00
N ARG A 33 1.47 12.86 -9.29
CA ARG A 33 1.66 14.31 -9.27
C ARG A 33 3.02 14.69 -8.66
N GLY A 34 3.41 14.07 -7.55
CA GLY A 34 4.69 14.33 -6.88
C GLY A 34 5.89 14.00 -7.77
N LEU A 35 5.84 12.87 -8.47
CA LEU A 35 6.86 12.45 -9.44
C LEU A 35 6.95 13.44 -10.62
N ALA A 36 5.82 13.87 -11.16
CA ALA A 36 5.78 14.87 -12.23
C ALA A 36 6.38 16.21 -11.80
N ILE A 37 6.05 16.70 -10.58
CA ILE A 37 6.60 17.95 -10.04
C ILE A 37 8.11 17.84 -9.83
N LYS A 38 8.60 16.71 -9.30
CA LYS A 38 10.04 16.49 -9.09
C LYS A 38 10.79 16.60 -10.42
N SER A 39 10.26 16.01 -11.49
CA SER A 39 10.82 16.11 -12.84
C SER A 39 10.89 17.53 -13.41
N LEU A 40 10.03 18.44 -12.95
CA LEU A 40 10.01 19.84 -13.42
C LEU A 40 10.94 20.75 -12.60
N LYS A 41 11.11 20.47 -11.30
CA LYS A 41 11.91 21.31 -10.39
C LYS A 41 13.40 20.96 -10.39
N GLN A 42 13.71 19.69 -10.53
CA GLN A 42 15.07 19.26 -10.78
C GLN A 42 15.37 19.59 -12.24
N GLY A 43 16.11 20.66 -12.50
CA GLY A 43 16.80 20.87 -13.79
C GLY A 43 17.89 19.81 -14.06
N ASP A 44 17.75 18.64 -13.43
CA ASP A 44 18.56 17.46 -13.60
C ASP A 44 18.27 16.88 -14.98
N ASP A 45 19.25 16.18 -15.55
CA ASP A 45 19.08 15.40 -16.76
C ASP A 45 17.76 14.59 -16.66
N PRO A 46 16.75 14.86 -17.51
CA PRO A 46 15.46 14.18 -17.45
C PRO A 46 15.61 12.66 -17.61
N GLU A 47 16.72 12.19 -18.19
CA GLU A 47 17.06 10.77 -18.27
C GLU A 47 17.49 10.20 -16.91
N ALA A 48 18.29 10.93 -16.13
CA ALA A 48 18.76 10.51 -14.80
C ALA A 48 17.63 10.46 -13.75
N ALA A 49 16.70 11.43 -13.78
CA ALA A 49 15.50 11.40 -12.94
C ALA A 49 14.60 10.20 -13.29
N ARG A 50 14.41 9.94 -14.59
CA ARG A 50 13.64 8.78 -15.08
C ARG A 50 14.25 7.44 -14.67
N ARG A 51 15.57 7.28 -14.70
CA ARG A 51 16.23 6.00 -14.35
C ARG A 51 15.86 5.48 -12.95
N HIS A 52 15.59 6.37 -11.98
CA HIS A 52 15.27 6.00 -10.60
C HIS A 52 13.79 5.66 -10.37
N THR A 53 12.90 6.08 -11.27
CA THR A 53 11.44 5.92 -11.13
C THR A 53 10.80 5.17 -12.29
N ALA A 54 11.58 4.80 -13.33
CA ALA A 54 11.09 4.08 -14.50
C ALA A 54 10.44 2.73 -14.15
N HIS A 55 10.80 2.13 -13.01
CA HIS A 55 10.15 0.91 -12.52
C HIS A 55 8.71 1.14 -12.05
N LEU A 56 8.29 2.38 -11.89
CA LEU A 56 6.91 2.76 -11.56
C LEU A 56 6.04 2.96 -12.80
N ASP A 57 6.67 3.09 -13.97
CA ASP A 57 5.96 3.30 -15.23
C ASP A 57 5.23 2.01 -15.63
N GLY A 58 3.93 2.12 -15.90
CA GLY A 58 3.10 0.98 -16.33
C GLY A 58 2.71 0.01 -15.21
N LEU A 59 2.98 0.32 -13.93
CA LEU A 59 2.47 -0.47 -12.82
C LEU A 59 0.94 -0.44 -12.77
N ASP A 60 0.35 -1.62 -12.59
CA ASP A 60 -1.09 -1.80 -12.42
C ASP A 60 -1.46 -1.63 -10.94
N TRP A 61 -1.43 -0.38 -10.48
CA TRP A 61 -1.75 -0.02 -9.11
C TRP A 61 -3.17 -0.45 -8.74
N ASP A 62 -3.27 -1.32 -7.74
CA ASP A 62 -4.56 -1.77 -7.24
C ASP A 62 -4.43 -2.23 -5.79
N VAL A 63 -5.55 -2.26 -5.09
CA VAL A 63 -5.63 -2.76 -3.73
C VAL A 63 -6.57 -3.96 -3.65
N ILE A 64 -6.11 -5.00 -3.00
CA ILE A 64 -6.80 -6.27 -2.83
C ILE A 64 -7.09 -6.43 -1.35
N LEU A 65 -8.38 -6.41 -1.01
CA LEU A 65 -8.83 -6.68 0.35
C LEU A 65 -8.97 -8.19 0.55
N VAL A 66 -8.26 -8.73 1.53
CA VAL A 66 -8.25 -10.15 1.87
C VAL A 66 -8.95 -10.36 3.21
N ARG A 67 -9.87 -11.32 3.24
CA ARG A 67 -10.60 -11.76 4.44
C ARG A 67 -9.68 -12.58 5.32
N ASP A 68 -9.07 -11.91 6.28
CA ASP A 68 -8.18 -12.45 7.30
C ASP A 68 -8.25 -11.52 8.52
N LYS A 69 -8.25 -12.08 9.74
CA LYS A 69 -8.31 -11.33 10.99
C LYS A 69 -6.94 -10.83 11.45
N GLU A 70 -5.87 -11.28 10.82
CA GLU A 70 -4.54 -10.77 11.12
C GLU A 70 -4.40 -9.31 10.67
N PHE A 71 -3.82 -8.49 11.54
CA PHE A 71 -3.45 -7.12 11.22
C PHE A 71 -2.22 -7.10 10.30
N ARG A 72 -2.44 -6.99 8.98
CA ARG A 72 -1.38 -7.10 7.97
C ARG A 72 -1.71 -6.29 6.71
N ALA A 73 -0.69 -5.62 6.17
CA ALA A 73 -0.65 -5.09 4.81
C ALA A 73 0.67 -5.48 4.13
N ARG A 74 0.68 -5.50 2.79
CA ARG A 74 1.89 -5.74 1.99
C ARG A 74 1.77 -5.18 0.59
N SER A 75 2.85 -4.65 0.05
CA SER A 75 3.04 -4.30 -1.36
C SER A 75 3.71 -5.41 -2.18
N THR A 76 3.41 -5.45 -3.47
CA THR A 76 4.08 -6.30 -4.45
C THR A 76 4.85 -5.43 -5.45
N PRO A 77 5.93 -5.96 -6.07
CA PRO A 77 6.66 -5.23 -7.11
C PRO A 77 5.80 -4.84 -8.32
N SER A 78 4.68 -5.53 -8.56
CA SER A 78 3.75 -5.25 -9.66
C SER A 78 2.77 -4.10 -9.39
N GLY A 79 2.91 -3.39 -8.25
CA GLY A 79 2.01 -2.29 -7.90
C GLY A 79 0.75 -2.71 -7.14
N LYS A 80 0.58 -3.99 -6.81
CA LYS A 80 -0.55 -4.47 -6.01
C LYS A 80 -0.29 -4.30 -4.53
N ILE A 81 -1.29 -3.81 -3.81
CA ILE A 81 -1.30 -3.67 -2.35
C ILE A 81 -2.31 -4.67 -1.80
N ILE A 82 -1.91 -5.47 -0.83
CA ILE A 82 -2.74 -6.46 -0.17
C ILE A 82 -3.03 -5.95 1.23
N LEU A 83 -4.31 -5.79 1.59
CA LEU A 83 -4.76 -5.37 2.91
C LEU A 83 -5.63 -6.46 3.53
N HIS A 84 -5.42 -6.78 4.80
CA HIS A 84 -6.22 -7.78 5.51
C HIS A 84 -7.36 -7.10 6.28
N THR A 85 -8.55 -7.72 6.33
CA THR A 85 -9.72 -7.17 7.04
C THR A 85 -9.48 -6.93 8.54
N GLY A 86 -8.57 -7.67 9.18
CA GLY A 86 -8.17 -7.46 10.57
C GLY A 86 -7.54 -6.08 10.84
N CYS A 87 -7.13 -5.35 9.80
CA CYS A 87 -6.72 -3.96 9.93
C CYS A 87 -7.85 -3.05 10.44
N PHE A 88 -9.10 -3.31 10.06
CA PHE A 88 -10.25 -2.46 10.44
C PHE A 88 -10.64 -2.59 11.92
N ASP A 89 -10.15 -3.61 12.61
CA ASP A 89 -10.35 -3.76 14.06
C ASP A 89 -9.60 -2.66 14.84
N LEU A 90 -8.49 -2.15 14.29
CA LEU A 90 -7.66 -1.12 14.90
C LEU A 90 -7.69 0.23 14.16
N LEU A 91 -7.80 0.21 12.83
CA LEU A 91 -7.85 1.42 11.99
C LEU A 91 -9.31 1.79 11.75
N LYS A 92 -9.79 2.82 12.44
CA LYS A 92 -11.20 3.25 12.41
C LYS A 92 -11.42 4.35 11.39
N THR A 93 -10.40 5.18 11.12
CA THR A 93 -10.54 6.31 10.20
C THR A 93 -9.88 6.08 8.85
N ASP A 94 -10.29 6.85 7.85
CA ASP A 94 -9.73 6.79 6.51
C ASP A 94 -8.27 7.23 6.51
N GLU A 95 -7.89 8.17 7.38
CA GLU A 95 -6.51 8.65 7.52
C GLU A 95 -5.58 7.55 8.06
N GLU A 96 -6.07 6.75 9.01
CA GLU A 96 -5.33 5.61 9.57
C GLU A 96 -5.12 4.54 8.50
N ILE A 97 -6.15 4.23 7.71
CA ILE A 97 -6.05 3.31 6.56
C ILE A 97 -5.14 3.90 5.47
N ALA A 98 -5.25 5.19 5.18
CA ALA A 98 -4.39 5.87 4.21
C ALA A 98 -2.92 5.81 4.65
N SER A 99 -2.63 5.90 5.96
CA SER A 99 -1.27 5.84 6.47
C SER A 99 -0.58 4.50 6.17
N ILE A 100 -1.28 3.37 6.37
CA ILE A 100 -0.72 2.04 6.10
C ILE A 100 -0.60 1.78 4.59
N ILE A 101 -1.56 2.25 3.79
CA ILE A 101 -1.49 2.12 2.33
C ILE A 101 -0.35 2.98 1.77
N ALA A 102 -0.19 4.21 2.27
CA ALA A 102 0.90 5.10 1.87
C ALA A 102 2.28 4.52 2.23
N HIS A 103 2.39 3.85 3.38
CA HIS A 103 3.59 3.12 3.77
C HIS A 103 3.95 2.04 2.73
N GLU A 104 2.98 1.22 2.33
CA GLU A 104 3.18 0.17 1.33
C GLU A 104 3.49 0.72 -0.06
N ILE A 105 2.83 1.81 -0.48
CA ILE A 105 3.18 2.54 -1.72
C ILE A 105 4.62 3.05 -1.65
N GLY A 106 5.04 3.57 -0.48
CA GLY A 106 6.41 4.01 -0.24
C GLY A 106 7.45 2.92 -0.49
N HIS A 107 7.17 1.67 -0.11
CA HIS A 107 8.04 0.54 -0.42
C HIS A 107 8.20 0.28 -1.93
N ILE A 108 7.13 0.47 -2.70
CA ILE A 108 7.15 0.34 -4.17
C ILE A 108 7.93 1.50 -4.80
N VAL A 109 7.62 2.74 -4.38
CA VAL A 109 8.26 3.97 -4.89
C VAL A 109 9.76 3.97 -4.60
N ALA A 110 10.17 3.65 -3.37
CA ALA A 110 11.57 3.63 -2.95
C ALA A 110 12.36 2.42 -3.48
N ARG A 111 11.72 1.53 -4.26
CA ARG A 111 12.37 0.35 -4.87
C ARG A 111 12.98 -0.61 -3.83
N HIS A 112 12.46 -0.63 -2.60
CA HIS A 112 12.92 -1.52 -1.52
C HIS A 112 12.81 -3.01 -1.86
N SER A 113 12.04 -3.37 -2.89
CA SER A 113 11.95 -4.74 -3.42
C SER A 113 13.25 -5.25 -4.06
N VAL A 114 14.25 -4.39 -4.32
CA VAL A 114 15.54 -4.79 -4.93
C VAL A 114 16.72 -4.81 -3.92
N GLU A 115 16.54 -4.37 -2.66
CA GLU A 115 17.64 -4.42 -1.66
C GLU A 115 17.39 -5.27 -0.40
N ARG A 116 16.20 -5.86 -0.17
CA ARG A 116 16.11 -6.98 0.78
C ARG A 116 14.86 -7.85 0.62
N ASN A 117 15.12 -9.08 0.19
CA ASN A 117 14.38 -10.33 0.41
C ASN A 117 13.18 -10.30 1.37
N LEU A 118 12.06 -10.84 0.86
CA LEU A 118 11.40 -12.04 1.38
C LEU A 118 11.73 -12.40 2.85
N TYR A 119 10.69 -12.36 3.68
CA TYR A 119 10.61 -12.74 5.09
C TYR A 119 11.13 -11.72 6.13
N ARG A 120 10.17 -11.36 6.99
CA ARG A 120 10.34 -11.03 8.40
C ARG A 120 10.65 -9.57 8.73
N ARG A 121 9.57 -8.77 8.75
CA ARG A 121 9.19 -7.96 9.92
C ARG A 121 7.77 -7.44 9.75
N SER A 122 6.87 -7.94 10.60
CA SER A 122 5.79 -7.11 11.14
C SER A 122 6.48 -5.92 11.81
N TRP A 123 6.66 -4.81 11.09
CA TRP A 123 7.19 -3.57 11.65
C TRP A 123 6.08 -2.51 11.56
N PHE A 124 5.12 -2.67 12.45
CA PHE A 124 4.55 -1.51 13.12
C PHE A 124 5.58 -1.07 14.17
N PRO A 125 6.25 0.09 14.02
CA PRO A 125 6.98 0.64 15.14
C PRO A 125 5.96 0.99 16.23
N SER A 126 6.36 0.74 17.47
CA SER A 126 5.61 0.84 18.73
C SER A 126 4.79 2.13 18.90
N CYS A 127 5.08 3.17 18.14
CA CYS A 127 4.46 4.49 18.20
C CYS A 127 2.96 4.48 17.84
N LEU A 128 2.53 3.77 16.79
CA LEU A 128 1.09 3.71 16.45
C LEU A 128 0.33 2.70 17.32
N ARG A 129 0.98 1.61 17.76
CA ARG A 129 0.37 0.67 18.71
C ARG A 129 0.06 1.36 20.05
N HIS A 130 0.95 2.22 20.54
CA HIS A 130 0.69 3.00 21.75
C HIS A 130 -0.44 4.01 21.52
N TYR A 131 -0.43 4.73 20.40
CA TYR A 131 -1.47 5.71 20.06
C TYR A 131 -2.87 5.08 19.89
N LEU A 132 -2.96 3.91 19.24
CA LEU A 132 -4.23 3.24 18.95
C LEU A 132 -4.75 2.38 20.12
N LEU A 133 -3.87 1.82 20.97
CA LEU A 133 -4.28 1.05 22.16
C LEU A 133 -4.53 1.90 23.42
N GLN A 134 -4.22 3.19 23.42
CA GLN A 134 -4.51 4.10 24.53
C GLN A 134 -5.89 4.75 24.48
N ARG A 135 -6.73 4.41 23.50
CA ARG A 135 -8.09 4.95 23.33
C ARG A 135 -9.23 3.98 23.69
N SER A 136 -8.92 2.89 24.40
CA SER A 136 -9.92 1.99 24.99
C SER A 136 -10.47 2.53 26.30
#